data_AF-A0A081L6A6-F1
#
_entry.id   AF-A0A081L6A6-F1
#
_cell.length_a   1.000
_cell.length_b   1.000
_cell.length_c   1.000
_cell.angle_alpha   90.00
_cell.angle_beta   90.00
_cell.angle_gamma   90.00
#
_symmetry.space_group_name_H-M   'P 1'
#
loop_
_entity.id
_entity.type
_entity.pdbx_description
1 polymer ?
#
loop_
_entity_poly.entity_id
_entity_poly.type
_entity_poly.pdbx_seq_one_letter_code
_entity_poly.pdbx_strand_id
1 'polypeptide(L)'
;MEKVLSSHVGMKINEWYYHIQRFNVPDAEAYKEEIKSLLDDMEENQDLLLYFSLMEFRHKLMLDYLNPLENGKERANFRELAMKIKKDQEKLTGLLDYYFNFFYGMYEFENYEYLNAITFYKRAEKKLSLVSDDIERA
;
A
#
# COMPACT_ATOMS: atom_id res chain seq x y z
N MET A 1 0.94 24.26 -14.07
CA MET A 1 0.75 22.82 -14.24
C MET A 1 -0.36 22.41 -13.31
N GLU A 2 -1.34 21.65 -13.81
CA GLU A 2 -2.34 21.04 -12.94
C GLU A 2 -1.64 19.98 -12.09
N LYS A 3 -1.90 19.97 -10.77
CA LYS A 3 -1.30 18.99 -9.87
C LYS A 3 -1.92 17.62 -10.10
N VAL A 4 -1.15 16.56 -9.90
CA VAL A 4 -1.67 15.18 -9.97
C VAL A 4 -2.59 14.93 -8.77
N LEU A 5 -3.76 14.35 -9.01
CA LEU A 5 -4.70 13.99 -7.95
C LEU A 5 -4.13 12.87 -7.08
N SER A 6 -4.29 13.00 -5.77
CA SER A 6 -3.76 12.05 -4.79
C SER A 6 -4.36 10.64 -4.96
N SER A 7 -5.61 10.54 -5.40
CA SER A 7 -6.28 9.29 -5.79
C SER A 7 -5.51 8.49 -6.86
N HIS A 8 -4.96 9.17 -7.87
CA HIS A 8 -4.26 8.55 -8.99
C HIS A 8 -2.90 8.01 -8.54
N VAL A 9 -2.20 8.78 -7.69
CA VAL A 9 -0.96 8.31 -7.04
C VAL A 9 -1.27 7.15 -6.08
N GLY A 10 -2.39 7.21 -5.36
CA GLY A 10 -2.88 6.13 -4.50
C GLY A 10 -3.13 4.83 -5.24
N MET A 11 -3.68 4.89 -6.46
CA MET A 11 -3.80 3.72 -7.32
C MET A 11 -2.44 3.13 -7.73
N LYS A 12 -1.42 3.95 -7.97
CA LYS A 12 -0.07 3.45 -8.23
C LYS A 12 0.53 2.79 -6.99
N ILE A 13 0.29 3.33 -5.78
CA ILE A 13 0.70 2.68 -4.53
C ILE A 13 -0.04 1.34 -4.36
N ASN A 14 -1.31 1.23 -4.78
CA ASN A 14 -2.06 -0.02 -4.76
C ASN A 14 -1.45 -1.09 -5.70
N GLU A 15 -1.04 -0.69 -6.90
CA GLU A 15 -0.33 -1.60 -7.83
C GLU A 15 1.04 -2.00 -7.28
N TRP A 16 1.79 -1.05 -6.72
CA TRP A 16 3.04 -1.34 -6.02
C TRP A 16 2.84 -2.39 -4.92
N TYR A 17 1.76 -2.28 -4.14
CA TYR A 17 1.43 -3.25 -3.10
C TYR A 17 1.22 -4.66 -3.66
N TYR A 18 0.55 -4.78 -4.81
CA TYR A 18 0.35 -6.04 -5.49
C TYR A 18 1.67 -6.70 -5.92
N HIS A 19 2.62 -5.92 -6.44
CA HIS A 19 3.96 -6.41 -6.79
C HIS A 19 4.74 -6.86 -5.55
N ILE A 20 4.64 -6.12 -4.44
CA ILE A 20 5.24 -6.49 -3.14
C ILE A 20 4.69 -7.84 -2.64
N GLN A 21 3.36 -8.03 -2.67
CA GLN A 21 2.74 -9.27 -2.19
C GLN A 21 3.14 -10.51 -3.00
N ARG A 22 3.56 -10.31 -4.26
CA ARG A 22 4.02 -11.36 -5.17
C ARG A 22 5.53 -11.55 -5.18
N PHE A 23 6.27 -10.79 -4.38
CA PHE A 23 7.74 -10.79 -4.37
C PHE A 23 8.33 -10.48 -5.75
N ASN A 24 7.63 -9.65 -6.54
CA ASN A 24 8.13 -9.19 -7.83
C ASN A 24 9.00 -7.95 -7.61
N VAL A 25 10.25 -8.18 -7.23
CA VAL A 25 11.21 -7.12 -6.86
C VAL A 25 11.44 -6.10 -7.97
N PRO A 26 11.70 -6.49 -9.24
CA PRO A 26 11.97 -5.52 -10.30
C PRO A 26 10.83 -4.51 -10.49
N ASP A 27 9.59 -5.00 -10.57
CA ASP A 27 8.43 -4.12 -10.74
C ASP A 27 8.17 -3.31 -9.46
N ALA A 28 8.34 -3.91 -8.28
CA ALA A 28 8.15 -3.19 -7.02
C ALA A 28 9.12 -2.01 -6.86
N GLU A 29 10.38 -2.13 -7.28
CA GLU A 29 11.32 -1.00 -7.28
C GLU A 29 10.97 0.03 -8.36
N ALA A 30 10.57 -0.41 -9.55
CA ALA A 30 10.15 0.51 -10.61
C ALA A 30 8.95 1.39 -10.19
N TYR A 31 7.90 0.77 -9.62
CA TYR A 31 6.74 1.50 -9.11
C TYR A 31 7.11 2.46 -7.97
N LYS A 32 7.98 2.05 -7.04
CA LYS A 32 8.42 2.91 -5.94
C LYS A 32 9.07 4.19 -6.45
N GLU A 33 9.99 4.09 -7.41
CA GLU A 33 10.69 5.25 -7.97
C GLU A 33 9.75 6.13 -8.81
N GLU A 34 8.83 5.52 -9.58
CA GLU A 34 7.78 6.26 -10.28
C GLU A 34 6.92 7.07 -9.30
N ILE A 35 6.43 6.44 -8.22
CA ILE A 35 5.58 7.09 -7.23
C ILE A 35 6.32 8.25 -6.56
N LYS A 36 7.58 8.06 -6.16
CA LYS A 36 8.41 9.14 -5.58
C LYS A 36 8.47 10.36 -6.47
N SER A 37 8.66 10.17 -7.77
CA SER A 37 8.69 11.29 -8.73
C SER A 37 7.36 12.04 -8.83
N LEU A 38 6.24 11.37 -8.58
CA LEU A 38 4.90 11.97 -8.61
C LEU A 38 4.54 12.72 -7.33
N LEU A 39 5.19 12.42 -6.20
CA LEU A 39 4.87 13.05 -4.91
C LEU A 39 5.14 14.56 -4.91
N ASP A 40 6.13 15.02 -5.68
CA ASP A 40 6.50 16.44 -5.76
C ASP A 40 5.49 17.27 -6.58
N ASP A 41 4.81 16.64 -7.56
CA ASP A 41 3.89 17.30 -8.50
C ASP A 41 2.40 17.10 -8.13
N MET A 42 2.14 16.38 -7.04
CA MET A 42 0.81 16.02 -6.58
C MET A 42 0.18 17.09 -5.68
N GLU A 43 -1.15 17.08 -5.60
CA GLU A 43 -1.88 17.85 -4.57
C GLU A 43 -1.45 17.49 -3.14
N GLU A 44 -1.57 18.45 -2.22
CA GLU A 44 -1.19 18.19 -0.83
C GLU A 44 -2.18 17.22 -0.19
N ASN A 45 -1.70 16.02 0.15
CA ASN A 45 -2.49 15.00 0.83
C ASN A 45 -1.63 14.23 1.84
N GLN A 46 -1.82 14.54 3.13
CA GLN A 46 -1.05 13.93 4.22
C GLN A 46 -1.34 12.43 4.39
N ASP A 47 -2.58 12.00 4.15
CA ASP A 47 -2.96 10.59 4.20
C ASP A 47 -2.21 9.78 3.14
N LEU A 48 -1.99 10.37 1.96
CA LEU A 48 -1.23 9.69 0.91
C LEU A 48 0.27 9.61 1.25
N LEU A 49 0.85 10.67 1.81
CA LEU A 49 2.24 10.65 2.26
C LEU A 49 2.46 9.58 3.35
N LEU A 50 1.49 9.44 4.27
CA LEU A 50 1.50 8.36 5.25
C LEU A 50 1.36 7.00 4.57
N TYR A 51 0.43 6.85 3.62
CA TYR A 51 0.26 5.60 2.87
C TYR A 51 1.55 5.18 2.14
N PHE A 52 2.21 6.12 1.47
CA PHE A 52 3.50 5.91 0.81
C PHE A 52 4.57 5.44 1.81
N SER A 53 4.69 6.11 2.96
CA SER A 53 5.68 5.76 4.00
C SER A 53 5.49 4.34 4.54
N LEU A 54 4.22 3.96 4.78
CA LEU A 54 3.87 2.61 5.21
C LEU A 54 4.20 1.57 4.14
N MET A 55 3.99 1.91 2.87
CA MET A 55 4.32 1.03 1.75
C MET A 55 5.84 0.87 1.56
N GLU A 56 6.63 1.93 1.75
CA GLU A 56 8.10 1.84 1.77
C GLU A 56 8.58 0.89 2.85
N PHE A 57 8.01 0.97 4.06
CA PHE A 57 8.32 0.03 5.13
C PHE A 57 7.93 -1.41 4.75
N ARG A 58 6.76 -1.60 4.13
CA ARG A 58 6.30 -2.92 3.68
C ARG A 58 7.16 -3.52 2.55
N HIS A 59 7.67 -2.68 1.65
CA HIS A 59 8.63 -3.05 0.62
C HIS A 59 9.94 -3.49 1.28
N LYS A 60 10.51 -2.68 2.18
CA LYS A 60 11.73 -3.04 2.90
C LYS A 60 11.60 -4.41 3.60
N LEU A 61 10.48 -4.66 4.26
CA LEU A 61 10.19 -5.97 4.86
C LEU A 61 10.21 -7.10 3.81
N MET A 62 9.65 -6.91 2.62
CA MET A 62 9.73 -7.92 1.56
C MET A 62 11.18 -8.27 1.22
N LEU A 63 12.05 -7.26 1.06
CA LEU A 63 13.47 -7.46 0.75
C LEU A 63 14.21 -8.16 1.89
N ASP A 64 13.96 -7.76 3.14
CA ASP A 64 14.56 -8.36 4.33
C ASP A 64 14.22 -9.86 4.45
N TYR A 65 13.01 -10.26 4.07
CA TYR A 65 12.60 -11.66 4.06
C TYR A 65 13.17 -12.46 2.87
N LEU A 66 13.58 -11.80 1.78
CA LEU A 66 14.23 -12.43 0.64
C LEU A 66 15.75 -12.59 0.82
N ASN A 67 16.40 -11.69 1.55
CA ASN A 67 17.86 -11.66 1.72
C ASN A 67 18.46 -13.00 2.24
N PRO A 68 17.86 -13.73 3.20
CA PRO A 68 18.36 -15.05 3.60
C PRO A 68 18.28 -16.12 2.51
N LEU A 69 17.34 -15.99 1.56
CA LEU A 69 17.10 -16.96 0.48
C LEU A 69 18.13 -16.84 -0.65
N GLU A 70 18.60 -15.62 -0.93
CA GLU A 70 19.70 -15.39 -1.88
C GLU A 70 21.02 -16.05 -1.43
N ASN A 71 21.19 -16.18 -0.11
CA ASN A 71 22.41 -16.69 0.52
C ASN A 71 22.39 -18.21 0.81
N GLY A 72 21.28 -18.92 0.57
CA GLY A 72 21.20 -20.35 0.89
C GLY A 72 19.97 -21.12 0.36
N LYS A 73 20.24 -22.03 -0.59
CA LYS A 73 19.69 -23.40 -0.82
C LYS A 73 18.20 -23.76 -0.67
N GLU A 74 17.28 -22.89 -0.25
CA GLU A 74 15.84 -23.24 -0.16
C GLU A 74 15.00 -22.64 -1.28
N ARG A 75 14.12 -23.46 -1.88
CA ARG A 75 13.03 -22.95 -2.71
C ARG A 75 12.04 -22.24 -1.79
N ALA A 76 12.00 -20.92 -1.87
CA ALA A 76 11.06 -20.12 -1.11
C ALA A 76 9.62 -20.42 -1.56
N ASN A 77 8.77 -20.84 -0.63
CA ASN A 77 7.33 -20.79 -0.85
C ASN A 77 6.85 -19.35 -0.60
N PHE A 78 6.81 -18.54 -1.65
CA PHE A 78 6.39 -17.12 -1.56
C PHE A 78 5.00 -16.95 -0.94
N ARG A 79 4.11 -17.94 -1.08
CA ARG A 79 2.79 -17.90 -0.44
C ARG A 79 2.90 -18.00 1.08
N GLU A 80 3.73 -18.91 1.59
CA GLU A 80 3.98 -19.03 3.03
C GLU A 80 4.69 -17.79 3.57
N LEU A 81 5.64 -17.24 2.80
CA LEU A 81 6.33 -16.00 3.16
C LEU A 81 5.37 -14.81 3.27
N ALA A 82 4.48 -14.64 2.28
CA ALA A 82 3.44 -13.61 2.33
C ALA A 82 2.52 -13.79 3.54
N MET A 83 2.10 -15.02 3.84
CA MET A 83 1.27 -15.32 5.02
C MET A 83 1.99 -15.01 6.32
N LYS A 84 3.28 -15.35 6.42
CA LYS A 84 4.10 -15.06 7.59
C LYS A 84 4.23 -13.55 7.81
N ILE A 85 4.59 -12.78 6.79
CA ILE A 85 4.69 -11.32 6.91
C ILE A 85 3.34 -10.71 7.32
N LYS A 86 2.24 -11.17 6.71
CA LYS A 86 0.89 -10.71 7.06
C LYS A 86 0.55 -10.97 8.53
N LYS A 87 0.90 -12.15 9.05
CA LYS A 87 0.68 -12.51 10.45
C LYS A 87 1.58 -11.70 11.39
N ASP A 88 2.86 -11.61 11.09
CA ASP A 88 3.85 -10.93 11.95
C ASP A 88 3.66 -9.41 11.95
N GLN A 89 2.97 -8.87 10.93
CA GLN A 89 2.70 -7.44 10.74
C GLN A 89 1.20 -7.18 10.55
N GLU A 90 0.35 -7.75 11.40
CA GLU A 90 -1.11 -7.68 11.28
C GLU A 90 -1.62 -6.23 11.30
N LYS A 91 -1.13 -5.40 12.24
CA LYS A 91 -1.51 -3.98 12.34
C LYS A 91 -1.17 -3.20 11.06
N LEU A 92 0.08 -3.29 10.61
CA LEU A 92 0.52 -2.68 9.36
C LEU A 92 -0.32 -3.17 8.18
N THR A 93 -0.59 -4.47 8.09
CA THR A 93 -1.42 -5.02 7.01
C THR A 93 -2.83 -4.45 7.04
N GLY A 94 -3.42 -4.29 8.23
CA GLY A 94 -4.73 -3.65 8.39
C GLY A 94 -4.75 -2.19 7.96
N LEU A 95 -3.70 -1.42 8.29
CA LEU A 95 -3.57 -0.03 7.91
C LEU A 95 -3.34 0.14 6.39
N LEU A 96 -2.54 -0.73 5.79
CA LEU A 96 -2.36 -0.78 4.33
C LEU A 96 -3.67 -1.18 3.63
N ASP A 97 -4.41 -2.16 4.16
CA ASP A 97 -5.74 -2.52 3.65
C ASP A 97 -6.73 -1.34 3.75
N TYR A 98 -6.67 -0.55 4.84
CA TYR A 98 -7.47 0.67 4.98
C TYR A 98 -7.17 1.65 3.85
N TYR A 99 -5.92 2.07 3.71
CA TYR A 99 -5.53 3.06 2.71
C TYR A 99 -5.72 2.56 1.27
N PHE A 100 -5.47 1.27 1.02
CA PHE A 100 -5.75 0.65 -0.27
C PHE A 100 -7.20 0.89 -0.68
N ASN A 101 -8.14 0.56 0.19
CA ASN A 101 -9.56 0.71 -0.11
C ASN A 101 -9.99 2.18 -0.11
N PHE A 102 -9.42 3.02 0.75
CA PHE A 102 -9.74 4.45 0.80
C PHE A 102 -9.38 5.15 -0.51
N PHE A 103 -8.13 5.03 -0.97
CA PHE A 103 -7.69 5.68 -2.22
C PHE A 103 -8.32 5.07 -3.47
N TYR A 104 -8.63 3.76 -3.46
CA TYR A 104 -9.41 3.15 -4.54
C TYR A 104 -10.82 3.75 -4.59
N GLY A 105 -11.46 3.94 -3.44
CA GLY A 105 -12.76 4.60 -3.36
C GLY A 105 -12.74 6.04 -3.87
N MET A 106 -11.67 6.81 -3.56
CA MET A 106 -11.48 8.16 -4.09
C MET A 106 -11.35 8.15 -5.61
N TYR A 107 -10.54 7.24 -6.15
CA TYR A 107 -10.36 7.11 -7.59
C TYR A 107 -11.69 6.77 -8.31
N GLU A 108 -12.45 5.81 -7.80
CA GLU A 108 -13.77 5.46 -8.38
C GLU A 108 -14.75 6.63 -8.28
N PHE A 109 -14.72 7.39 -7.18
CA PHE A 109 -15.59 8.55 -7.01
C PHE A 109 -15.31 9.66 -8.05
N GLU A 110 -14.03 9.97 -8.28
CA GLU A 110 -13.61 10.93 -9.30
C GLU A 110 -13.97 10.50 -10.72
N ASN A 111 -14.02 9.19 -10.97
CA ASN A 111 -14.45 8.61 -12.24
C ASN A 111 -15.97 8.41 -12.34
N TYR A 112 -16.76 8.97 -11.43
CA TYR A 112 -18.23 8.88 -11.40
C TYR A 112 -18.78 7.46 -11.17
N GLU A 113 -17.94 6.52 -10.74
CA GLU A 113 -18.29 5.13 -10.44
C GLU A 113 -18.77 4.98 -8.98
N TYR A 114 -19.85 5.69 -8.65
CA TYR A 114 -20.27 5.89 -7.25
C TYR A 114 -20.60 4.61 -6.48
N LEU A 115 -21.14 3.58 -7.14
CA LEU A 115 -21.43 2.30 -6.49
C LEU A 115 -20.15 1.56 -6.10
N ASN A 116 -19.10 1.66 -6.91
CA ASN A 116 -17.79 1.11 -6.60
C ASN A 116 -17.13 1.91 -5.48
N ALA A 117 -17.16 3.24 -5.57
CA ALA A 117 -16.65 4.13 -4.53
C ALA A 117 -17.25 3.79 -3.16
N ILE A 118 -18.58 3.67 -3.06
CA ILE A 118 -19.29 3.27 -1.83
C ILE A 118 -18.81 1.89 -1.34
N THR A 119 -18.61 0.94 -2.25
CA THR A 119 -18.14 -0.40 -1.92
C THR A 119 -16.75 -0.37 -1.29
N PHE A 120 -15.83 0.40 -1.87
CA PHE A 120 -14.46 0.55 -1.37
C PHE A 120 -14.42 1.34 -0.06
N TYR A 121 -15.18 2.42 0.07
CA TYR A 121 -15.29 3.16 1.34
C TYR A 121 -15.83 2.27 2.48
N LYS A 122 -16.85 1.44 2.22
CA LYS A 122 -17.34 0.47 3.22
C LYS A 122 -16.30 -0.59 3.59
N ARG A 123 -15.38 -0.93 2.69
CA ARG A 123 -14.26 -1.84 3.01
C ARG A 123 -13.20 -1.14 3.86
N ALA A 124 -12.88 0.11 3.55
CA ALA A 124 -11.98 0.93 4.36
C ALA A 124 -12.54 1.14 5.77
N GLU A 125 -13.83 1.48 5.90
CA GLU A 125 -14.51 1.71 7.19
C GLU A 125 -14.37 0.51 8.15
N LYS A 126 -14.46 -0.73 7.64
CA LYS A 126 -14.26 -1.94 8.45
C LYS A 126 -12.86 -2.08 9.05
N LYS A 127 -11.88 -1.34 8.52
CA LYS A 127 -10.48 -1.31 8.98
C LYS A 127 -10.18 -0.07 9.83
N LEU A 128 -11.11 0.88 9.92
CA LEU A 128 -10.92 2.15 10.61
C LEU A 128 -10.60 1.97 12.11
N SER A 129 -11.18 0.94 12.74
CA SER A 129 -10.87 0.61 14.15
C SER A 129 -9.40 0.27 14.40
N LEU A 130 -8.64 -0.13 13.37
CA LEU A 130 -7.19 -0.37 13.46
C LEU A 130 -6.38 0.93 13.35
N VAL A 131 -6.97 2.00 12.82
CA VAL A 131 -6.36 3.33 12.66
C VAL A 131 -6.57 4.16 13.93
N SER A 132 -7.74 4.05 14.56
CA SER A 132 -8.14 4.85 15.74
C SER A 132 -7.28 4.59 16.98
N ASP A 133 -6.79 3.35 17.15
CA ASP A 133 -6.08 2.91 18.36
C ASP A 133 -4.68 3.55 18.50
N ASP A 134 -4.12 4.07 17.40
CA ASP A 134 -2.80 4.74 17.37
C ASP A 134 -2.91 6.28 17.46
N ILE A 135 -4.04 6.89 17.05
CA ILE A 135 -4.24 8.36 17.12
C ILE A 135 -4.66 8.81 18.52
N GLU A 136 -5.45 8.01 19.26
CA GLU A 136 -5.91 8.37 20.62
C GLU A 136 -4.81 8.30 21.70
N ARG A 137 -3.57 7.92 21.35
CA ARG A 137 -2.44 7.79 22.28
C ARG A 137 -1.33 8.85 22.11
N ALA A 138 -1.51 9.81 21.21
CA ALA A 138 -0.58 10.92 20.96
C ALA A 138 -0.90 12.17 21.77
#